data_AF-A0A2H9LI06-F1
#
_entry.id   AF-A0A2H9LI06-F1
#
_cell.length_a   1.000
_cell.length_b   1.000
_cell.length_c   1.000
_cell.angle_alpha   90.00
_cell.angle_beta   90.00
_cell.angle_gamma   90.00
#
_symmetry.space_group_name_H-M   'P 1'
#
loop_
_entity.id
_entity.type
_entity.pdbx_description
1 polymer ?
#
loop_
_entity_poly.entity_id
_entity_poly.type
_entity_poly.pdbx_seq_one_letter_code
_entity_poly.pdbx_strand_id
1 'polypeptide(L)'
;MDKKNSVKGVLKGIWHFIWEEDSVWSWIVNIILAFLIIKFLFYPAIGLALGTSHPIVAVISESMEHKTTPACMEVDSSHNCIQYYPGVYVLCNTTFRQQYKVTDELFWESCGSFYLQHNITQAEFEKFPFSRGFNKGDLIILRGKKPADIRVGDIVVYSAGNFEPIIHRVVAINATFVPEQNKTAYYFTTKGDHNPDSIIHDLNFPQENVLGAGLFRIPYLGYIKIWFVDYLLTPIIKNTRLANQK
;
A
#
# COMPACT_ATOMS: atom_id res chain seq x y z
N MET A 1 -34.15 -46.27 -12.37
CA MET A 1 -34.63 -45.10 -11.60
C MET A 1 -33.80 -45.05 -10.31
N ASP A 2 -33.18 -43.99 -9.80
CA ASP A 2 -33.32 -42.56 -10.12
C ASP A 2 -32.22 -41.71 -9.45
N LYS A 3 -30.95 -42.19 -9.40
CA LYS A 3 -29.85 -41.43 -8.76
C LYS A 3 -29.63 -40.03 -9.36
N LYS A 4 -29.88 -39.86 -10.66
CA LYS A 4 -29.74 -38.59 -11.40
C LYS A 4 -30.81 -37.56 -11.03
N ASN A 5 -32.01 -38.00 -10.63
CA ASN A 5 -33.11 -37.13 -10.19
C ASN A 5 -32.92 -36.68 -8.73
N SER A 6 -32.35 -37.53 -7.89
CA SER A 6 -31.99 -37.20 -6.50
C SER A 6 -30.89 -36.13 -6.43
N VAL A 7 -29.79 -36.29 -7.16
CA VAL A 7 -28.67 -35.32 -7.15
C VAL A 7 -29.10 -33.96 -7.69
N LYS A 8 -29.89 -33.93 -8.77
CA LYS A 8 -30.44 -32.67 -9.30
C LYS A 8 -31.36 -31.97 -8.30
N GLY A 9 -32.17 -32.72 -7.55
CA GLY A 9 -33.01 -32.17 -6.48
C GLY A 9 -32.20 -31.55 -5.35
N VAL A 10 -31.15 -32.23 -4.89
CA VAL A 10 -30.24 -31.70 -3.85
C VAL A 10 -29.52 -30.45 -4.35
N LEU A 11 -28.98 -30.45 -5.57
CA LEU A 11 -28.32 -29.27 -6.15
C LEU A 11 -29.28 -28.08 -6.29
N LYS A 12 -30.54 -28.32 -6.68
CA LYS A 12 -31.56 -27.27 -6.76
C LYS A 12 -31.90 -26.72 -5.37
N GLY A 13 -31.97 -27.58 -4.35
CA GLY A 13 -32.17 -27.16 -2.96
C GLY A 13 -31.01 -26.32 -2.43
N ILE A 14 -29.76 -26.72 -2.70
CA ILE A 14 -28.57 -25.94 -2.34
C ILE A 14 -28.56 -24.60 -3.07
N TRP A 15 -28.90 -24.58 -4.37
CA TRP A 15 -28.99 -23.34 -5.15
C TRP A 15 -30.01 -22.37 -4.55
N HIS A 16 -31.22 -22.86 -4.28
CA HIS A 16 -32.27 -22.07 -3.64
C HIS A 16 -31.84 -21.59 -2.25
N PHE A 17 -31.21 -22.44 -1.44
CA PHE A 17 -30.69 -22.06 -0.13
C PHE A 17 -29.65 -20.94 -0.22
N ILE A 18 -28.68 -21.03 -1.14
CA ILE A 18 -27.61 -20.03 -1.28
C ILE A 18 -28.15 -18.71 -1.85
N TRP A 19 -29.03 -18.75 -2.85
CA TRP A 19 -29.37 -17.55 -3.63
C TRP A 19 -30.77 -17.00 -3.41
N GLU A 20 -31.73 -17.82 -2.96
CA GLU A 20 -33.15 -17.46 -2.90
C GLU A 20 -33.70 -17.41 -1.47
N GLU A 21 -33.09 -18.10 -0.50
CA GLU A 21 -33.51 -18.03 0.90
C GLU A 21 -33.05 -16.77 1.62
N ASP A 22 -34.01 -16.06 2.23
CA ASP A 22 -33.73 -14.95 3.15
C ASP A 22 -33.64 -15.47 4.61
N SER A 23 -32.66 -16.35 4.85
CA SER A 23 -32.40 -16.92 6.17
C SER A 23 -31.02 -16.50 6.70
N VAL A 24 -30.88 -16.36 8.02
CA VAL A 24 -29.60 -15.97 8.66
C VAL A 24 -28.47 -16.94 8.27
N TRP A 25 -28.78 -18.24 8.12
CA TRP A 25 -27.80 -19.24 7.70
C TRP A 25 -27.39 -19.11 6.25
N SER A 26 -28.33 -18.78 5.35
CA SER A 26 -28.00 -18.46 3.97
C SER A 26 -27.06 -17.26 3.88
N TRP A 27 -27.35 -16.18 4.62
CA TRP A 27 -26.47 -15.00 4.72
C TRP A 27 -25.05 -15.34 5.20
N ILE A 28 -24.92 -16.18 6.24
CA ILE A 28 -23.61 -16.64 6.74
C ILE A 28 -22.86 -17.42 5.66
N VAL A 29 -23.52 -18.35 4.98
CA VAL A 29 -22.91 -19.15 3.91
C VAL A 29 -22.47 -18.27 2.75
N ASN A 30 -23.27 -17.27 2.37
CA ASN A 30 -22.93 -16.30 1.32
C ASN A 30 -21.72 -15.46 1.67
N ILE A 31 -21.59 -14.98 2.91
CA ILE A 31 -20.40 -14.24 3.37
C ILE A 31 -19.16 -15.11 3.32
N ILE A 32 -19.24 -16.37 3.78
CA ILE A 32 -18.13 -17.32 3.72
C ILE A 32 -17.75 -17.60 2.27
N LEU A 33 -18.73 -17.86 1.40
CA LEU A 33 -18.50 -18.11 -0.02
C LEU A 33 -17.85 -16.91 -0.70
N ALA A 34 -18.34 -15.69 -0.43
CA ALA A 34 -17.76 -14.46 -0.95
C ALA A 34 -16.30 -14.29 -0.49
N PHE A 35 -16.01 -14.54 0.80
CA PHE A 35 -14.64 -14.50 1.31
C PHE A 35 -13.73 -15.51 0.60
N LEU A 36 -14.21 -16.75 0.39
CA LEU A 36 -13.45 -17.79 -0.32
C LEU A 36 -13.22 -17.42 -1.78
N ILE A 37 -14.23 -16.92 -2.48
CA ILE A 37 -14.11 -16.45 -3.87
C ILE A 37 -13.11 -15.29 -3.94
N ILE A 38 -13.22 -14.30 -3.06
CA ILE A 38 -12.32 -13.16 -3.06
C ILE A 38 -10.88 -13.63 -2.82
N LYS A 39 -10.66 -14.41 -1.76
CA LYS A 39 -9.33 -14.85 -1.33
C LYS A 39 -8.66 -15.82 -2.29
N PHE A 40 -9.40 -16.79 -2.82
CA PHE A 40 -8.81 -17.91 -3.59
C PHE A 40 -9.06 -17.82 -5.10
N LEU A 41 -9.96 -16.97 -5.57
CA LEU A 41 -10.21 -16.76 -7.00
C LEU A 41 -9.88 -15.33 -7.43
N PHE A 42 -10.51 -14.31 -6.84
CA PHE A 42 -10.36 -12.93 -7.29
C PHE A 42 -8.92 -12.41 -7.13
N TYR A 43 -8.36 -12.43 -5.92
CA TYR A 43 -7.01 -11.93 -5.65
C TYR A 43 -5.92 -12.66 -6.47
N PRO A 44 -5.92 -14.01 -6.54
CA PRO A 44 -4.98 -14.73 -7.41
C PRO A 44 -5.15 -14.41 -8.89
N ALA A 45 -6.39 -14.28 -9.38
CA ALA A 45 -6.64 -13.96 -10.79
C ALA A 45 -6.12 -12.56 -11.16
N ILE A 46 -6.41 -11.53 -10.36
CA ILE A 46 -5.90 -10.18 -10.61
C ILE A 46 -4.39 -10.10 -10.39
N GLY A 47 -3.85 -10.84 -9.42
CA GLY A 47 -2.40 -10.91 -9.17
C GLY A 47 -1.65 -11.50 -10.36
N LEU A 48 -2.18 -12.57 -10.96
CA LEU A 48 -1.65 -13.14 -12.19
C LEU A 48 -1.79 -12.18 -13.38
N ALA A 49 -2.95 -11.54 -13.54
CA ALA A 49 -3.19 -10.58 -14.62
C ALA A 49 -2.28 -9.35 -14.54
N LEU A 50 -1.98 -8.89 -13.32
CA LEU A 50 -1.13 -7.72 -13.07
C LEU A 50 0.34 -8.09 -12.84
N GLY A 51 0.69 -9.37 -12.76
CA GLY A 51 2.06 -9.86 -12.56
C GLY A 51 2.64 -9.54 -11.18
N THR A 52 1.81 -9.36 -10.15
CA THR A 52 2.24 -9.03 -8.78
C THR A 52 1.51 -9.89 -7.76
N SER A 53 2.18 -10.23 -6.65
CA SER A 53 1.56 -10.88 -5.49
C SER A 53 0.69 -9.92 -4.66
N HIS A 54 0.84 -8.61 -4.84
CA HIS A 54 0.16 -7.56 -4.07
C HIS A 54 -0.61 -6.61 -5.00
N PRO A 55 -1.61 -7.09 -5.76
CA PRO A 55 -2.29 -6.31 -6.80
C PRO A 55 -3.03 -5.07 -6.27
N ILE A 56 -3.36 -5.04 -4.97
CA ILE A 56 -4.11 -3.96 -4.33
C ILE A 56 -3.48 -3.66 -2.96
N VAL A 57 -3.14 -2.39 -2.71
CA VAL A 57 -2.65 -1.91 -1.41
C VAL A 57 -3.40 -0.65 -0.97
N ALA A 58 -3.53 -0.43 0.34
CA ALA A 58 -4.09 0.80 0.89
C ALA A 58 -2.97 1.63 1.51
N VAL A 59 -2.98 2.94 1.27
CA VAL A 59 -2.03 3.89 1.86
C VAL A 59 -2.44 4.17 3.30
N ILE A 60 -1.60 3.80 4.26
CA ILE A 60 -1.91 3.89 5.70
C ILE A 60 -1.21 5.05 6.41
N SER A 61 -0.27 5.71 5.75
CA SER A 61 0.54 6.80 6.32
C SER A 61 0.64 8.02 5.40
N GLU A 62 1.10 9.10 6.00
CA GLU A 62 1.26 10.42 5.41
C GLU A 62 2.54 10.57 4.55
N SER A 63 3.40 9.54 4.50
CA SER A 63 4.75 9.62 3.91
C SER A 63 4.80 9.98 2.41
N MET A 64 3.68 9.88 1.69
CA MET A 64 3.56 10.26 0.28
C MET A 64 2.64 11.49 0.07
N GLU A 65 2.21 12.15 1.14
CA GLU A 65 1.27 13.27 1.08
C GLU A 65 1.89 14.58 0.61
N HIS A 66 1.25 15.21 -0.38
CA HIS A 66 1.61 16.54 -0.87
C HIS A 66 0.73 17.61 -0.21
N LYS A 67 0.61 17.53 1.12
CA LYS A 67 -0.04 18.53 1.96
C LYS A 67 0.71 18.61 3.28
N THR A 68 0.60 19.71 3.98
CA THR A 68 1.14 19.82 5.34
C THR A 68 0.38 18.88 6.27
N THR A 69 1.07 18.05 7.03
CA THR A 69 0.46 17.07 7.95
C THR A 69 0.84 17.40 9.39
N PRO A 70 0.00 17.07 10.39
CA PRO A 70 0.35 17.29 11.79
C PRO A 70 1.67 16.59 12.15
N ALA A 71 2.58 17.30 12.81
CA ALA A 71 3.88 16.74 13.18
C ALA A 71 3.71 15.64 14.23
N CYS A 72 4.23 14.45 13.94
CA CYS A 72 4.15 13.33 14.87
C CYS A 72 5.17 13.47 15.99
N MET A 73 4.72 13.23 17.22
CA MET A 73 5.55 13.21 18.44
C MET A 73 5.89 11.78 18.85
N GLU A 74 4.92 10.88 18.79
CA GLU A 74 5.06 9.49 19.21
C GLU A 74 4.38 8.55 18.21
N VAL A 75 5.06 7.46 17.88
CA VAL A 75 4.55 6.38 17.03
C VAL A 75 4.41 5.09 17.84
N ASP A 76 3.39 4.29 17.53
CA ASP A 76 3.22 2.97 18.12
C ASP A 76 4.13 1.91 17.47
N SER A 77 4.04 0.66 17.95
CA SER A 77 4.77 -0.49 17.38
C SER A 77 4.45 -0.77 15.91
N SER A 78 3.33 -0.25 15.41
CA SER A 78 2.86 -0.38 14.04
C SER A 78 3.20 0.85 13.19
N HIS A 79 4.03 1.77 13.70
CA HIS A 79 4.45 3.02 13.05
C HIS A 79 3.28 3.97 12.75
N ASN A 80 2.17 3.83 13.48
CA ASN A 80 1.08 4.80 13.43
C ASN A 80 1.39 5.94 14.40
N CYS A 81 1.14 7.17 13.98
CA CYS A 81 1.25 8.30 14.88
C CYS A 81 0.12 8.28 15.91
N ILE A 82 0.48 8.20 17.20
CA ILE A 82 -0.46 8.17 18.32
C ILE A 82 -0.54 9.51 19.06
N GLN A 83 0.48 10.36 18.92
CA GLN A 83 0.51 11.68 19.53
C GLN A 83 1.12 12.71 18.56
N TYR A 84 0.50 13.88 18.47
CA TYR A 84 0.91 14.97 17.57
C TYR A 84 1.33 16.21 18.36
N TYR A 85 2.23 17.01 17.79
CA TYR A 85 2.53 18.35 18.29
C TYR A 85 1.36 19.30 17.99
N PRO A 86 0.74 19.93 19.03
CA PRO A 86 -0.38 20.84 18.82
C PRO A 86 0.02 22.04 17.94
N GLY A 87 -0.70 22.23 16.83
CA GLY A 87 -0.50 23.39 15.94
C GLY A 87 0.80 23.36 15.14
N VAL A 88 1.54 22.26 15.15
CA VAL A 88 2.75 22.10 14.31
C VAL A 88 2.41 21.17 13.17
N TYR A 89 2.63 21.65 11.96
CA TYR A 89 2.48 20.88 10.74
C TYR A 89 3.83 20.80 10.02
N VAL A 90 4.05 19.73 9.28
CA VAL A 90 5.29 19.48 8.55
C VAL A 90 5.02 19.15 7.10
N LEU A 91 5.99 19.48 6.26
CA LEU A 91 6.14 18.99 4.90
C LEU A 91 7.65 18.91 4.63
N CYS A 92 8.17 17.70 4.45
CA CYS A 92 9.60 17.44 4.34
C CYS A 92 10.37 18.06 5.52
N ASN A 93 11.33 18.96 5.25
CA ASN A 93 12.13 19.62 6.29
C ASN A 93 11.55 20.95 6.78
N THR A 94 10.33 21.31 6.36
CA THR A 94 9.72 22.61 6.67
C THR A 94 8.57 22.46 7.67
N THR A 95 8.51 23.39 8.64
CA THR A 95 7.44 23.45 9.65
C THR A 95 6.46 24.59 9.38
N PHE A 96 5.20 24.37 9.71
CA PHE A 96 4.07 25.23 9.45
C PHE A 96 3.20 25.36 10.71
N ARG A 97 2.49 26.48 10.87
CA ARG A 97 1.61 26.75 12.03
C ARG A 97 0.16 26.28 11.84
N GLN A 98 -0.20 25.87 10.63
CA GLN A 98 -1.54 25.40 10.27
C GLN A 98 -1.47 24.52 9.03
N GLN A 99 -2.58 23.87 8.71
CA GLN A 99 -2.71 23.14 7.47
C GLN A 99 -2.87 24.11 6.30
N TYR A 100 -2.03 23.98 5.28
CA TYR A 100 -2.11 24.76 4.04
C TYR A 100 -2.58 23.90 2.87
N LYS A 101 -3.29 24.52 1.93
CA LYS A 101 -3.44 23.96 0.59
C LYS A 101 -2.10 24.12 -0.11
N VAL A 102 -1.36 23.03 -0.23
CA VAL A 102 -0.04 23.02 -0.84
C VAL A 102 -0.20 23.10 -2.36
N THR A 103 0.47 24.08 -2.97
CA THR A 103 0.62 24.17 -4.42
C THR A 103 1.86 23.39 -4.87
N ASP A 104 1.97 23.11 -6.16
CA ASP A 104 3.13 22.40 -6.72
C ASP A 104 4.42 23.21 -6.44
N GLU A 105 4.36 24.55 -6.43
CA GLU A 105 5.48 25.42 -6.06
C GLU A 105 5.84 25.30 -4.57
N LEU A 106 4.86 25.37 -3.66
CA LEU A 106 5.14 25.26 -2.22
C LEU A 106 5.69 23.88 -1.85
N PHE A 107 5.21 22.82 -2.52
CA PHE A 107 5.77 21.49 -2.37
C PHE A 107 7.24 21.49 -2.79
N TRP A 108 7.56 22.02 -3.97
CA TRP A 108 8.92 22.06 -4.47
C TRP A 108 9.85 22.93 -3.60
N GLU A 109 9.38 24.08 -3.10
CA GLU A 109 10.14 24.90 -2.14
C GLU A 109 10.48 24.13 -0.86
N SER A 110 9.56 23.29 -0.37
CA SER A 110 9.71 22.56 0.89
C SER A 110 10.51 21.26 0.75
N CYS A 111 10.37 20.57 -0.39
CA CYS A 111 10.85 19.20 -0.60
C CYS A 111 11.90 19.06 -1.72
N GLY A 112 12.00 20.06 -2.62
CA GLY A 112 12.80 20.01 -3.84
C GLY A 112 14.30 19.88 -3.61
N SER A 113 14.81 20.36 -2.47
CA SER A 113 16.25 20.29 -2.13
C SER A 113 16.78 18.85 -2.12
N PHE A 114 16.01 17.90 -1.60
CA PHE A 114 16.36 16.48 -1.66
C PHE A 114 16.47 16.00 -3.11
N TYR A 115 15.46 16.28 -3.94
CA TYR A 115 15.42 15.81 -5.32
C TYR A 115 16.58 16.37 -6.15
N LEU A 116 16.91 17.66 -5.94
CA LEU A 116 18.06 18.29 -6.57
C LEU A 116 19.39 17.62 -6.20
N GLN A 117 19.57 17.21 -4.93
CA GLN A 117 20.75 16.45 -4.49
C GLN A 117 20.85 15.07 -5.15
N HIS A 118 19.72 14.51 -5.58
CA HIS A 118 19.63 13.27 -6.36
C HIS A 118 19.60 13.51 -7.88
N ASN A 119 19.98 14.69 -8.36
CA ASN A 119 19.97 15.08 -9.77
C ASN A 119 18.59 14.99 -10.45
N ILE A 120 17.52 15.28 -9.70
CA ILE A 120 16.14 15.34 -10.20
C ILE A 120 15.69 16.81 -10.12
N THR A 121 15.46 17.41 -11.28
CA THR A 121 14.94 18.78 -11.38
C THR A 121 13.42 18.83 -11.18
N GLN A 122 12.87 20.02 -10.91
CA GLN A 122 11.42 20.21 -10.77
C GLN A 122 10.67 19.75 -12.03
N ALA A 123 11.17 20.17 -13.19
CA ALA A 123 10.56 19.85 -14.48
C ALA A 123 10.61 18.34 -14.82
N GLU A 124 11.56 17.59 -14.25
CA GLU A 124 11.58 16.13 -14.33
C GLU A 124 10.61 15.50 -13.34
N PHE A 125 10.59 15.98 -12.10
CA PHE A 125 9.69 15.48 -11.06
C PHE A 125 8.21 15.60 -11.45
N GLU A 126 7.81 16.74 -12.03
CA GLU A 126 6.44 16.99 -12.49
C GLU A 126 5.96 15.99 -13.55
N LYS A 127 6.89 15.39 -14.31
CA LYS A 127 6.60 14.38 -15.34
C LYS A 127 6.51 12.96 -14.78
N PHE A 128 6.91 12.73 -13.53
CA PHE A 128 6.85 11.42 -12.93
C PHE A 128 5.40 10.92 -12.76
N PRO A 129 5.18 9.60 -12.81
CA PRO A 129 3.90 9.04 -12.44
C PRO A 129 3.58 9.41 -10.99
N PHE A 130 2.32 9.75 -10.72
CA PHE A 130 1.87 10.17 -9.39
C PHE A 130 2.67 11.35 -8.82
N SER A 131 3.05 12.33 -9.65
CA SER A 131 3.81 13.52 -9.21
C SER A 131 3.12 14.36 -8.12
N ARG A 132 1.84 14.12 -7.82
CA ARG A 132 1.08 14.73 -6.70
C ARG A 132 0.95 13.84 -5.47
N GLY A 133 1.72 12.75 -5.41
CA GLY A 133 1.73 11.81 -4.29
C GLY A 133 0.40 11.08 -4.05
N PHE A 134 0.25 10.60 -2.82
CA PHE A 134 -0.92 9.86 -2.33
C PHE A 134 -1.41 10.44 -1.02
N ASN A 135 -2.70 10.30 -0.75
CA ASN A 135 -3.27 10.56 0.56
C ASN A 135 -3.40 9.26 1.34
N LYS A 136 -3.29 9.36 2.67
CA LYS A 136 -3.78 8.30 3.55
C LYS A 136 -5.23 7.96 3.19
N GLY A 137 -5.51 6.66 3.11
CA GLY A 137 -6.80 6.13 2.67
C GLY A 137 -6.94 5.97 1.15
N ASP A 138 -5.96 6.34 0.34
CA ASP A 138 -5.97 5.98 -1.07
C ASP A 138 -5.76 4.47 -1.26
N LEU A 139 -6.41 3.88 -2.26
CA LEU A 139 -6.18 2.50 -2.69
C LEU A 139 -5.37 2.51 -3.98
N ILE A 140 -4.24 1.82 -3.99
CA ILE A 140 -3.33 1.76 -5.14
C ILE A 140 -3.39 0.36 -5.74
N ILE A 141 -3.64 0.31 -7.05
CA ILE A 141 -3.53 -0.90 -7.85
C ILE A 141 -2.07 -1.02 -8.30
N LEU A 142 -1.46 -2.17 -8.03
CA LEU A 142 -0.07 -2.43 -8.40
C LEU A 142 0.02 -3.31 -9.65
N ARG A 143 1.12 -3.15 -10.38
CA ARG A 143 1.52 -4.03 -11.48
C ARG A 143 2.95 -4.52 -11.23
N GLY A 144 3.20 -5.79 -11.52
CA GLY A 144 4.54 -6.34 -11.58
C GLY A 144 5.36 -5.65 -12.66
N LYS A 145 6.56 -5.21 -12.30
CA LYS A 145 7.50 -4.57 -13.20
C LYS A 145 8.83 -5.30 -13.08
N LYS A 146 9.46 -5.65 -14.22
CA LYS A 146 10.78 -6.28 -14.18
C LYS A 146 11.77 -5.27 -13.59
N PRO A 147 12.78 -5.69 -12.82
CA PRO A 147 13.74 -4.78 -12.21
C PRO A 147 14.42 -3.83 -13.22
N ALA A 148 14.76 -4.34 -14.41
CA ALA A 148 15.36 -3.57 -15.50
C ALA A 148 14.43 -2.49 -16.10
N ASP A 149 13.12 -2.62 -15.90
CA ASP A 149 12.13 -1.67 -16.41
C ASP A 149 11.82 -0.57 -15.39
N ILE A 150 12.15 -0.76 -14.11
CA ILE A 150 11.96 0.26 -13.05
C ILE A 150 12.86 1.46 -13.34
N ARG A 151 12.31 2.67 -13.22
CA ARG A 151 12.96 3.94 -13.50
C ARG A 151 12.91 4.86 -12.29
N VAL A 152 13.87 5.78 -12.22
CA VAL A 152 13.79 6.93 -11.31
C VAL A 152 12.47 7.67 -11.56
N GLY A 153 11.75 7.98 -10.49
CA GLY A 153 10.42 8.58 -10.53
C GLY A 153 9.25 7.61 -10.41
N ASP A 154 9.45 6.30 -10.66
CA ASP A 154 8.41 5.30 -10.44
C ASP A 154 8.02 5.23 -8.95
N ILE A 155 6.74 4.93 -8.69
CA ILE A 155 6.29 4.53 -7.36
C ILE A 155 6.36 3.01 -7.25
N VAL A 156 7.05 2.52 -6.23
CA VAL A 156 7.15 1.08 -5.94
C VAL A 156 6.66 0.79 -4.53
N VAL A 157 6.07 -0.40 -4.37
CA VAL A 157 5.79 -0.99 -3.06
C VAL A 157 6.82 -2.06 -2.81
N TYR A 158 7.46 -2.02 -1.64
CA TYR A 158 8.50 -2.97 -1.27
C TYR A 158 8.35 -3.42 0.19
N SER A 159 8.89 -4.60 0.47
CA SER A 159 9.01 -5.11 1.84
C SER A 159 10.33 -4.64 2.46
N ALA A 160 10.28 -4.22 3.72
CA ALA A 160 11.45 -3.81 4.51
C ALA A 160 11.69 -4.72 5.73
N GLY A 161 11.33 -6.01 5.65
CA GLY A 161 11.46 -6.97 6.75
C GLY A 161 10.13 -7.20 7.45
N ASN A 162 10.06 -6.94 8.76
CA ASN A 162 8.85 -7.19 9.57
C ASN A 162 7.85 -6.02 9.59
N PHE A 163 8.09 -4.99 8.77
CA PHE A 163 7.18 -3.85 8.64
C PHE A 163 6.10 -4.15 7.60
N GLU A 164 4.99 -3.43 7.70
CA GLU A 164 4.04 -3.35 6.60
C GLU A 164 4.73 -2.86 5.32
N PRO A 165 4.33 -3.32 4.13
CA PRO A 165 4.93 -2.87 2.88
C PRO A 165 4.93 -1.34 2.73
N ILE A 166 6.06 -0.80 2.30
CA ILE A 166 6.29 0.63 2.14
C ILE A 166 6.03 1.02 0.68
N ILE A 167 5.35 2.14 0.45
CA ILE A 167 5.06 2.68 -0.88
C ILE A 167 5.77 4.02 -1.08
N HIS A 168 6.85 4.06 -1.85
CA HIS A 168 7.67 5.27 -2.04
C HIS A 168 8.10 5.45 -3.50
N ARG A 169 8.65 6.62 -3.81
CA ARG A 169 9.20 6.96 -5.12
C ARG A 169 10.65 6.54 -5.25
N VAL A 170 11.02 5.90 -6.36
CA VAL A 170 12.41 5.58 -6.69
C VAL A 170 13.18 6.86 -7.01
N VAL A 171 14.28 7.10 -6.31
CA VAL A 171 15.13 8.29 -6.47
C VAL A 171 16.55 7.96 -6.94
N ALA A 172 16.99 6.71 -6.78
CA ALA A 172 18.22 6.21 -7.38
C ALA A 172 18.14 4.71 -7.66
N ILE A 173 18.93 4.26 -8.64
CA ILE A 173 19.03 2.85 -9.04
C ILE A 173 20.51 2.51 -9.20
N ASN A 174 20.95 1.47 -8.49
CA ASN A 174 22.28 0.89 -8.67
C ASN A 174 22.14 -0.47 -9.35
N ALA A 175 22.96 -0.75 -10.34
CA ALA A 175 22.94 -2.00 -11.08
C ALA A 175 24.35 -2.61 -11.13
N THR A 176 24.46 -3.88 -10.73
CA THR A 176 25.73 -4.62 -10.68
C THR A 176 25.60 -5.91 -11.46
N PHE A 177 26.49 -6.15 -12.42
CA PHE A 177 26.55 -7.43 -13.12
C PHE A 177 27.15 -8.50 -12.19
N VAL A 178 26.47 -9.63 -12.05
CA VAL A 178 26.87 -10.80 -11.25
C VAL A 178 27.31 -11.92 -12.21
N PRO A 179 28.62 -12.08 -12.47
CA PRO A 179 29.11 -13.00 -13.50
C PRO A 179 28.71 -14.45 -13.25
N GLU A 180 28.78 -14.90 -12.00
CA GLU A 180 28.45 -16.28 -11.58
C GLU A 180 27.02 -16.70 -11.95
N GLN A 181 26.12 -15.72 -12.02
CA GLN A 181 24.70 -15.94 -12.30
C GLN A 181 24.30 -15.44 -13.69
N ASN A 182 25.27 -14.90 -14.45
CA ASN A 182 25.07 -14.24 -15.74
C ASN A 182 23.86 -13.29 -15.74
N LYS A 183 23.72 -12.49 -14.66
CA LYS A 183 22.54 -11.61 -14.45
C LYS A 183 22.95 -10.27 -13.86
N THR A 184 22.16 -9.24 -14.14
CA THR A 184 22.28 -7.94 -13.46
C THR A 184 21.42 -7.95 -12.21
N ALA A 185 22.03 -7.64 -11.07
CA ALA A 185 21.34 -7.36 -9.81
C ALA A 185 21.03 -5.86 -9.74
N TYR A 186 19.79 -5.53 -9.40
CA TYR A 186 19.35 -4.15 -9.22
C TYR A 186 19.11 -3.87 -7.74
N TYR A 187 19.48 -2.67 -7.32
CA TYR A 187 19.24 -2.13 -5.99
C TYR A 187 18.57 -0.77 -6.15
N PHE A 188 17.57 -0.52 -5.32
CA PHE A 188 16.74 0.67 -5.41
C PHE A 188 16.90 1.51 -4.16
N THR A 189 16.96 2.83 -4.36
CA THR A 189 16.76 3.80 -3.28
C THR A 189 15.46 4.52 -3.53
N THR A 190 14.62 4.59 -2.51
CA THR A 190 13.31 5.24 -2.57
C THR A 190 13.20 6.38 -1.57
N LYS A 191 12.15 7.17 -1.70
CA LYS A 191 11.80 8.24 -0.77
C LYS A 191 10.28 8.40 -0.68
N GLY A 192 9.78 8.56 0.54
CA GLY A 192 8.45 9.10 0.77
C GLY A 192 8.42 10.58 0.38
N ASP A 193 7.59 10.97 -0.57
CA ASP A 193 7.56 12.34 -1.09
C ASP A 193 7.36 13.41 0.00
N HIS A 194 6.67 13.05 1.11
CA HIS A 194 6.45 13.91 2.27
C HIS A 194 7.60 13.89 3.28
N ASN A 195 8.42 12.84 3.26
CA ASN A 195 9.49 12.66 4.23
C ASN A 195 10.62 13.65 3.95
N PRO A 196 11.39 14.07 4.96
CA PRO A 196 12.55 14.95 4.77
C PRO A 196 13.70 14.27 4.02
N ASP A 197 13.91 12.99 4.25
CA ASP A 197 15.02 12.20 3.68
C ASP A 197 14.57 10.75 3.37
N SER A 198 15.46 9.97 2.76
CA SER A 198 15.40 8.51 2.68
C SER A 198 16.06 7.92 3.93
N ILE A 199 15.36 7.03 4.64
CA ILE A 199 15.91 6.37 5.84
C ILE A 199 16.49 4.99 5.49
N ILE A 200 17.13 4.32 6.45
CA ILE A 200 17.85 3.05 6.23
C ILE A 200 17.07 1.98 5.44
N HIS A 201 15.75 1.92 5.61
CA HIS A 201 14.88 0.97 4.91
C HIS A 201 14.59 1.34 3.46
N ASP A 202 14.81 2.60 3.10
CA ASP A 202 14.58 3.14 1.76
C ASP A 202 15.87 3.12 0.92
N LEU A 203 17.02 2.80 1.52
CA LEU A 203 18.34 2.91 0.87
C LEU A 203 18.80 1.58 0.29
N ASN A 204 19.10 1.58 -1.02
CA ASN A 204 19.83 0.53 -1.72
C ASN A 204 19.34 -0.92 -1.42
N PHE A 205 18.03 -1.10 -1.30
CA PHE A 205 17.44 -2.41 -1.04
C PHE A 205 17.39 -3.24 -2.33
N PRO A 206 17.50 -4.58 -2.24
CA PRO A 206 17.64 -5.42 -3.41
C PRO A 206 16.28 -5.59 -4.13
N GLN A 207 16.33 -5.81 -5.45
CA GLN A 207 15.15 -5.92 -6.31
C GLN A 207 14.08 -6.92 -5.84
N GLU A 208 14.48 -7.95 -5.10
CA GLU A 208 13.60 -9.00 -4.57
C GLU A 208 12.60 -8.45 -3.53
N ASN A 209 12.89 -7.29 -2.94
CA ASN A 209 11.99 -6.64 -2.01
C ASN A 209 10.83 -5.95 -2.72
N VAL A 210 10.92 -5.67 -4.02
CA VAL A 210 9.87 -4.97 -4.78
C VAL A 210 8.68 -5.90 -5.00
N LEU A 211 7.52 -5.52 -4.45
CA LEU A 211 6.27 -6.26 -4.56
C LEU A 211 5.47 -5.85 -5.80
N GLY A 212 5.62 -4.59 -6.25
CA GLY A 212 4.97 -4.08 -7.46
C GLY A 212 5.19 -2.58 -7.64
N ALA A 213 4.88 -2.08 -8.82
CA ALA A 213 4.88 -0.65 -9.15
C ALA A 213 3.44 -0.11 -9.19
N GLY A 214 3.23 1.14 -8.77
CA GLY A 214 1.93 1.80 -8.83
C GLY A 214 1.43 1.89 -10.27
N LEU A 215 0.23 1.39 -10.53
CA LEU A 215 -0.44 1.46 -11.83
C LEU A 215 -1.56 2.49 -11.84
N PHE A 216 -2.41 2.47 -10.82
CA PHE A 216 -3.59 3.33 -10.74
C PHE A 216 -3.99 3.60 -9.29
N ARG A 217 -4.63 4.75 -9.04
CA ARG A 217 -5.07 5.20 -7.72
C ARG A 217 -6.59 5.37 -7.68
N ILE A 218 -7.21 4.84 -6.63
CA ILE A 218 -8.61 5.09 -6.28
C ILE A 218 -8.63 5.89 -4.97
N PRO A 219 -8.95 7.20 -5.00
CA PRO A 219 -8.91 8.04 -3.82
C PRO A 219 -9.87 7.55 -2.71
N TYR A 220 -9.42 7.64 -1.46
CA TYR A 220 -10.22 7.40 -0.23
C TYR A 220 -10.80 5.98 -0.03
N LEU A 221 -10.76 5.09 -1.02
CA LEU A 221 -11.36 3.75 -0.92
C LEU A 221 -10.63 2.84 0.09
N GLY A 222 -9.35 3.12 0.35
CA GLY A 222 -8.54 2.44 1.36
C GLY A 222 -9.05 2.67 2.79
N TYR A 223 -9.81 3.73 3.07
CA TYR A 223 -10.41 3.94 4.39
C TYR A 223 -11.37 2.84 4.79
N ILE A 224 -12.02 2.14 3.84
CA ILE A 224 -12.86 0.97 4.14
C ILE A 224 -12.02 -0.12 4.81
N LYS A 225 -10.83 -0.39 4.28
CA LYS A 225 -9.88 -1.36 4.85
C LYS A 225 -9.35 -0.88 6.20
N ILE A 226 -8.90 0.37 6.29
CA ILE A 226 -8.31 0.94 7.50
C ILE A 226 -9.33 0.89 8.64
N TRP A 227 -10.56 1.34 8.40
CA TRP A 227 -11.64 1.32 9.39
C TRP A 227 -11.91 -0.11 9.90
N PHE A 228 -11.98 -1.09 9.01
CA PHE A 228 -12.20 -2.49 9.38
C PHE A 228 -11.07 -3.03 10.27
N VAL A 229 -9.82 -2.71 9.96
CA VAL A 229 -8.68 -3.15 10.78
C VAL A 229 -8.68 -2.44 12.13
N ASP A 230 -8.73 -1.10 12.14
CA ASP A 230 -8.52 -0.29 13.34
C ASP A 230 -9.65 -0.42 14.35
N TYR A 231 -10.90 -0.45 13.89
CA TYR A 231 -12.07 -0.44 14.77
C TYR A 231 -12.66 -1.82 15.03
N LEU A 232 -12.55 -2.75 14.07
CA LEU A 232 -13.12 -4.10 14.22
C LEU A 232 -12.08 -5.11 14.74
N LEU A 233 -10.91 -5.20 14.10
CA LEU A 233 -9.95 -6.27 14.38
C LEU A 233 -8.94 -5.96 15.49
N THR A 234 -8.38 -4.76 15.50
CA THR A 234 -7.32 -4.38 16.46
C THR A 234 -7.76 -4.48 17.93
N PRO A 235 -8.99 -4.06 18.33
CA PRO A 235 -9.47 -4.26 19.69
C PRO A 235 -9.62 -5.74 20.07
N ILE A 236 -10.06 -6.59 19.13
CA ILE A 236 -10.20 -8.04 19.34
C ILE A 236 -8.83 -8.67 19.56
N ILE A 237 -7.85 -8.36 18.71
CA ILE A 237 -6.49 -8.92 18.78
C ILE A 237 -5.77 -8.49 20.06
N LYS A 238 -5.90 -7.21 20.47
CA LYS A 238 -5.33 -6.73 21.73
C LYS A 238 -5.91 -7.47 22.94
N ASN A 239 -7.23 -7.68 22.98
CA ASN A 239 -7.89 -8.42 24.05
C ASN A 239 -7.46 -9.89 24.12
N THR A 240 -7.29 -10.56 22.97
CA THR A 240 -6.81 -11.95 22.92
C THR A 240 -5.35 -12.08 23.38
N ARG A 241 -4.48 -11.12 23.06
CA ARG A 241 -3.08 -11.11 23.55
C ARG A 241 -2.98 -10.89 25.06
N LEU A 242 -3.83 -10.03 25.63
CA LEU A 242 -3.90 -9.81 27.08
C LEU A 242 -4.48 -11.03 27.83
N ALA A 243 -5.40 -11.76 27.22
CA ALA A 243 -5.95 -13.01 27.77
C ALA A 243 -4.93 -14.16 27.79
N ASN A 244 -4.01 -14.20 26.82
CA ASN A 244 -2.97 -15.24 26.70
C ASN A 244 -1.68 -14.92 27.49
N GLN A 245 -1.60 -13.75 28.15
CA GLN A 245 -0.51 -13.36 29.05
C GLN A 245 -0.86 -13.49 30.53
N LYS A 246 -2.05 -14.01 30.86
CA LYS A 246 -2.45 -14.44 32.21
C LYS A 246 -2.43 -15.95 32.32
#